data_AF-A0A6A6P8Y8-F1
#
_entry.id   AF-A0A6A6P8Y8-F1
#
_cell.length_a   1.000
_cell.length_b   1.000
_cell.length_c   1.000
_cell.angle_alpha   90.00
_cell.angle_beta   90.00
_cell.angle_gamma   90.00
#
_symmetry.space_group_name_H-M   'P 1'
#
loop_
_entity.id
_entity.type
_entity.pdbx_description
1 polymer ?
#
loop_
_entity_poly.entity_id
_entity_poly.type
_entity_poly.pdbx_seq_one_letter_code
_entity_poly.pdbx_strand_id
1 'polypeptide(L)'
;MPTRTGTLPPGDKATGALPRYHSIKELEDMGRRLDLILYDLADFNRRLHCEESVLYNLISQRDNQTNIQLAASSRDVAEATRSDSRAMKTISMMTLVFLPATFVSSVFSTTVFDFQNWGTDDRVASSAWWVYFLVCVLLTVITFSIWYVWTTHYIRKERRTYRLDRPLKIAHGIP
;
A
#
# COMPACT_ATOMS: atom_id res chain seq x y z
N MET A 1 30.34 16.09 -114.92
CA MET A 1 31.71 15.66 -114.59
C MET A 1 32.55 16.89 -114.27
N PRO A 2 33.49 16.85 -113.31
CA PRO A 2 33.65 15.86 -112.23
C PRO A 2 32.48 16.00 -111.21
N THR A 3 32.54 16.24 -109.89
CA THR A 3 33.61 16.52 -108.89
C THR A 3 33.08 16.21 -107.48
N ARG A 4 33.95 16.13 -106.45
CA ARG A 4 33.59 15.88 -105.04
C ARG A 4 34.65 16.43 -104.08
N THR A 5 34.24 17.15 -103.04
CA THR A 5 35.03 17.38 -101.81
C THR A 5 34.08 17.57 -100.64
N GLY A 6 34.32 16.86 -99.54
CA GLY A 6 33.53 17.00 -98.31
C GLY A 6 34.38 17.52 -97.17
N THR A 7 33.79 18.34 -96.30
CA THR A 7 34.36 18.69 -94.99
C THR A 7 33.28 18.51 -93.93
N LEU A 8 33.65 17.85 -92.83
CA LEU A 8 32.77 17.62 -91.69
C LEU A 8 32.90 18.81 -90.73
N PRO A 9 31.80 19.46 -90.28
CA PRO A 9 31.89 20.43 -89.20
C PRO A 9 32.35 19.74 -87.89
N PRO A 10 33.01 20.47 -86.98
CA PRO A 10 33.94 19.87 -86.03
C PRO A 10 33.26 19.15 -84.87
N GLY A 11 33.97 18.14 -84.35
CA GLY A 11 33.45 17.20 -83.35
C GLY A 11 33.02 17.83 -82.03
N ASP A 12 32.03 17.17 -81.43
CA ASP A 12 31.55 17.37 -80.07
C ASP A 12 32.73 17.29 -79.07
N LYS A 13 33.04 18.42 -78.42
CA LYS A 13 34.13 18.54 -77.43
C LYS A 13 33.63 18.58 -75.98
N ALA A 14 32.39 18.18 -75.72
CA ALA A 14 31.85 18.07 -74.36
C ALA A 14 32.56 16.96 -73.53
N THR A 15 33.27 16.03 -74.17
CA THR A 15 33.92 14.84 -73.56
C THR A 15 35.13 15.12 -72.65
N GLY A 16 35.53 16.39 -72.47
CA GLY A 16 36.75 16.77 -71.71
C GLY A 16 36.53 17.16 -70.24
N ALA A 17 35.31 17.51 -69.83
CA ALA A 17 35.02 18.01 -68.48
C ALA A 17 34.84 16.85 -67.48
N LEU A 18 35.97 16.43 -66.88
CA LEU A 18 36.15 15.33 -65.92
C LEU A 18 34.89 14.91 -65.11
N PRO A 19 34.64 13.60 -64.93
CA PRO A 19 33.53 13.08 -64.10
C PRO A 19 33.60 13.53 -62.62
N ARG A 20 34.73 14.07 -62.19
CA ARG A 20 34.95 14.67 -60.88
C ARG A 20 33.95 15.78 -60.53
N TYR A 21 33.47 16.57 -61.50
CA TYR A 21 32.48 17.64 -61.21
C TYR A 21 31.12 17.09 -60.78
N HIS A 22 30.68 15.99 -61.39
CA HIS A 22 29.41 15.32 -61.07
C HIS A 22 29.40 14.86 -59.61
N SER A 23 30.48 14.21 -59.17
CA SER A 23 30.59 13.68 -57.81
C SER A 23 30.75 14.75 -56.73
N ILE A 24 31.28 15.96 -57.01
CA ILE A 24 31.22 17.05 -56.02
C ILE A 24 29.77 17.52 -55.81
N LYS A 25 28.97 17.61 -56.89
CA LYS A 25 27.56 17.99 -56.80
C LYS A 25 26.71 16.95 -56.09
N GLU A 26 26.96 15.67 -56.32
CA GLU A 26 26.27 14.60 -55.57
C GLU A 26 26.65 14.61 -54.08
N LEU A 27 27.90 14.92 -53.73
CA LEU A 27 28.30 15.10 -52.33
C LEU A 27 27.65 16.34 -51.67
N GLU A 28 27.47 17.43 -52.41
CA GLU A 28 26.75 18.64 -51.94
C GLU A 28 25.26 18.34 -51.69
N ASP A 29 24.61 17.60 -52.61
CA ASP A 29 23.22 17.17 -52.45
C ASP A 29 23.05 16.10 -51.36
N MET A 30 24.04 15.21 -51.18
CA MET A 30 24.07 14.26 -50.08
C MET A 30 24.24 14.95 -48.73
N GLY A 31 25.06 16.01 -48.67
CA GLY A 31 25.16 16.90 -47.52
C GLY A 31 23.82 17.55 -47.17
N ARG A 32 23.15 18.19 -48.14
CA ARG A 32 21.80 18.76 -47.96
C ARG A 32 20.78 17.73 -47.44
N ARG A 33 20.85 16.48 -47.92
CA ARG A 33 19.97 15.38 -47.45
C ARG A 33 20.30 14.96 -46.03
N LEU A 34 21.57 14.92 -45.65
CA LEU A 34 21.99 14.64 -44.28
C LEU A 34 21.52 15.74 -43.31
N ASP A 35 21.67 17.02 -43.67
CA ASP A 35 21.18 18.14 -42.86
C ASP A 35 19.65 18.09 -42.69
N LEU A 36 18.90 17.77 -43.75
CA LEU A 36 17.44 17.57 -43.68
C LEU A 36 17.06 16.40 -42.75
N ILE A 37 17.77 15.27 -42.82
CA ILE A 37 17.53 14.12 -41.93
C ILE A 37 17.87 14.47 -40.48
N LEU A 38 18.97 15.18 -40.22
CA LEU A 38 19.35 15.63 -38.88
C LEU A 38 18.32 16.61 -38.29
N TYR A 39 17.76 17.49 -39.12
CA TYR A 39 16.69 18.41 -38.72
C TYR A 39 15.39 17.67 -38.37
N ASP A 40 14.96 16.72 -39.21
CA ASP A 40 13.76 15.91 -38.99
C ASP A 40 13.88 15.04 -37.73
N LEU A 41 15.02 14.39 -37.52
CA LEU A 41 15.33 13.63 -36.30
C LEU A 41 15.35 14.52 -35.04
N ALA A 42 15.83 15.77 -35.14
CA ALA A 42 15.82 16.71 -34.03
C ALA A 42 14.40 17.15 -33.65
N ASP A 43 13.53 17.40 -34.63
CA ASP A 43 12.12 17.73 -34.37
C ASP A 43 11.33 16.51 -33.86
N PHE A 44 11.57 15.33 -34.43
CA PHE A 44 10.99 14.07 -33.96
C PHE A 44 11.35 13.78 -32.49
N ASN A 45 12.63 13.88 -32.11
CA ASN A 45 13.04 13.68 -30.72
C ASN A 45 12.44 14.75 -29.77
N ARG A 46 12.29 15.99 -30.26
CA ARG A 46 11.63 17.07 -29.50
C ARG A 46 10.13 16.81 -29.29
N ARG A 47 9.45 16.14 -30.22
CA ARG A 47 8.06 15.67 -30.08
C ARG A 47 7.95 14.54 -29.06
N LEU A 48 8.83 13.53 -29.15
CA LEU A 48 8.84 12.39 -28.21
C LEU A 48 8.95 12.85 -26.75
N HIS A 49 9.90 13.74 -26.42
CA HIS A 49 10.04 14.25 -25.05
C HIS A 49 8.83 15.09 -24.57
N CYS A 50 8.10 15.73 -25.49
CA CYS A 50 6.87 16.45 -25.17
C CYS A 50 5.72 15.47 -24.85
N GLU A 51 5.56 14.44 -25.67
CA GLU A 51 4.57 13.37 -25.48
C GLU A 51 4.84 12.57 -24.18
N GLU A 52 6.09 12.18 -23.96
CA GLU A 52 6.59 11.58 -22.71
C GLU A 52 6.22 12.43 -21.48
N SER A 53 6.46 13.74 -21.55
CA SER A 53 6.12 14.67 -20.47
C SER A 53 4.61 14.75 -20.21
N VAL A 54 3.78 14.71 -21.26
CA VAL A 54 2.30 14.69 -21.12
C VAL A 54 1.84 13.35 -20.53
N LEU A 55 2.40 12.23 -20.98
CA LEU A 55 2.09 10.90 -20.45
C LEU A 55 2.45 10.77 -18.97
N TYR A 56 3.62 11.24 -18.54
CA TYR A 56 3.99 11.23 -17.12
C TYR A 56 3.05 12.08 -16.25
N ASN A 57 2.63 13.26 -16.73
CA ASN A 57 1.66 14.08 -16.01
C ASN A 57 0.28 13.41 -15.93
N LEU A 58 -0.18 12.76 -17.00
CA LEU A 58 -1.45 12.03 -17.03
C LEU A 58 -1.42 10.79 -16.12
N ILE A 59 -0.32 10.04 -16.14
CA ILE A 59 -0.09 8.89 -15.24
C ILE A 59 -0.06 9.36 -13.78
N SER A 60 0.68 10.43 -13.46
CA SER A 60 0.72 10.99 -12.10
C SER A 60 -0.65 11.48 -11.63
N GLN A 61 -1.44 12.12 -12.49
CA GLN A 61 -2.82 12.51 -12.19
C GLN A 61 -3.71 11.27 -11.97
N ARG A 62 -3.54 10.23 -12.77
CA ARG A 62 -4.27 8.96 -12.64
C ARG A 62 -3.92 8.23 -11.35
N ASP A 63 -2.66 8.18 -10.99
CA ASP A 63 -2.16 7.57 -9.75
C ASP A 63 -2.58 8.36 -8.51
N ASN A 64 -2.68 9.70 -8.60
CA ASN A 64 -3.25 10.49 -7.53
C ASN A 64 -4.76 10.21 -7.35
N GLN A 65 -5.52 10.03 -8.45
CA GLN A 65 -6.92 9.62 -8.38
C GLN A 65 -7.09 8.21 -7.77
N THR A 66 -6.28 7.23 -8.16
CA THR A 66 -6.36 5.87 -7.59
C THR A 66 -5.90 5.85 -6.14
N ASN A 67 -4.90 6.65 -5.75
CA ASN A 67 -4.49 6.85 -4.36
C ASN A 67 -5.61 7.45 -3.50
N ILE A 68 -6.34 8.45 -4.00
CA ILE A 68 -7.52 9.02 -3.30
C ILE A 68 -8.62 7.96 -3.12
N GLN A 69 -8.91 7.15 -4.15
CA GLN A 69 -9.88 6.06 -4.07
C GLN A 69 -9.43 4.94 -3.11
N LEU A 70 -8.14 4.59 -3.13
CA LEU A 70 -7.54 3.61 -2.23
C LEU A 70 -7.57 4.10 -0.78
N ALA A 71 -7.35 5.40 -0.52
CA ALA A 71 -7.46 6.01 0.80
C ALA A 71 -8.91 6.02 1.33
N ALA A 72 -9.90 6.20 0.44
CA ALA A 72 -11.32 6.06 0.79
C ALA A 72 -11.66 4.60 1.14
N SER A 73 -11.33 3.65 0.26
CA SER A 73 -11.53 2.21 0.52
C SER A 73 -10.83 1.74 1.80
N SER A 74 -9.59 2.18 2.04
CA SER A 74 -8.83 1.87 3.26
C SER A 74 -9.48 2.41 4.53
N ARG A 75 -10.17 3.56 4.45
CA ARG A 75 -10.96 4.09 5.56
C ARG A 75 -12.18 3.22 5.84
N ASP A 76 -12.93 2.84 4.81
CA ASP A 76 -14.16 2.05 4.96
C ASP A 76 -13.83 0.64 5.51
N VAL A 77 -12.73 0.04 5.01
CA VAL A 77 -12.15 -1.19 5.58
C VAL A 77 -11.73 -0.98 7.03
N ALA A 78 -11.03 0.11 7.37
CA ALA A 78 -10.63 0.38 8.75
C ALA A 78 -11.82 0.61 9.71
N GLU A 79 -12.94 1.16 9.21
CA GLU A 79 -14.18 1.31 9.98
C GLU A 79 -14.88 -0.04 10.20
N ALA A 80 -14.94 -0.90 9.16
CA ALA A 80 -15.42 -2.27 9.28
C ALA A 80 -14.55 -3.11 10.25
N THR A 81 -13.22 -3.10 10.07
CA THR A 81 -12.25 -3.76 10.96
C THR A 81 -12.31 -3.22 12.38
N ARG A 82 -12.66 -1.94 12.60
CA ARG A 82 -12.90 -1.40 13.94
C ARG A 82 -14.15 -1.99 14.59
N SER A 83 -15.19 -2.30 13.82
CA SER A 83 -16.38 -2.99 14.36
C SER A 83 -16.06 -4.45 14.74
N ASP A 84 -15.37 -5.18 13.86
CA ASP A 84 -14.90 -6.55 14.10
C ASP A 84 -13.93 -6.64 15.29
N SER A 85 -12.97 -5.71 15.39
CA SER A 85 -12.08 -5.58 16.54
C SER A 85 -12.82 -5.40 17.88
N ARG A 86 -14.07 -4.89 17.88
CA ARG A 86 -14.90 -4.79 19.09
C ARG A 86 -15.62 -6.10 19.39
N ALA A 87 -16.05 -6.86 18.38
CA ALA A 87 -16.54 -8.22 18.54
C ALA A 87 -15.44 -9.14 19.09
N MET A 88 -14.25 -9.13 18.49
CA MET A 88 -13.08 -9.89 18.94
C MET A 88 -12.72 -9.57 20.40
N LYS A 89 -12.59 -8.27 20.76
CA LYS A 89 -12.39 -7.83 22.15
C LYS A 89 -13.46 -8.38 23.10
N THR A 90 -14.72 -8.47 22.66
CA THR A 90 -15.84 -8.98 23.47
C THR A 90 -15.74 -10.49 23.69
N ILE A 91 -15.43 -11.27 22.64
CA ILE A 91 -15.24 -12.74 22.76
C ILE A 91 -14.07 -13.06 23.70
N SER A 92 -12.95 -12.35 23.59
CA SER A 92 -11.81 -12.51 24.51
C SER A 92 -12.14 -12.11 25.95
N MET A 93 -13.07 -11.17 26.18
CA MET A 93 -13.56 -10.86 27.52
C MET A 93 -14.43 -11.99 28.08
N MET A 94 -15.29 -12.62 27.26
CA MET A 94 -16.11 -13.76 27.70
C MET A 94 -15.24 -14.96 28.10
N THR A 95 -14.20 -15.29 27.34
CA THR A 95 -13.28 -16.40 27.71
C THR A 95 -12.49 -16.08 28.98
N LEU A 96 -12.02 -14.84 29.17
CA LEU A 96 -11.35 -14.41 30.40
C LEU A 96 -12.26 -14.41 31.64
N VAL A 97 -13.57 -14.23 31.47
CA VAL A 97 -14.56 -14.36 32.56
C VAL A 97 -14.88 -15.82 32.87
N PHE A 98 -14.95 -16.69 31.86
CA PHE A 98 -15.21 -18.12 32.09
C PHE A 98 -14.00 -18.89 32.63
N LEU A 99 -12.76 -18.51 32.30
CA LEU A 99 -11.55 -19.20 32.77
C LEU A 99 -11.50 -19.37 34.31
N PRO A 100 -11.71 -18.33 35.15
CA PRO A 100 -11.76 -18.51 36.61
C PRO A 100 -12.97 -19.33 37.07
N ALA A 101 -14.13 -19.22 36.40
CA ALA A 101 -15.33 -20.00 36.75
C ALA A 101 -15.15 -21.50 36.47
N THR A 102 -14.52 -21.85 35.34
CA THR A 102 -14.16 -23.23 34.99
C THR A 102 -13.11 -23.79 35.93
N PHE A 103 -12.13 -22.99 36.37
CA PHE A 103 -11.18 -23.40 37.41
C PHE A 103 -11.88 -23.71 38.74
N VAL A 104 -12.79 -22.82 39.20
CA VAL A 104 -13.62 -23.03 40.39
C VAL A 104 -14.43 -24.33 40.29
N SER A 105 -15.11 -24.55 39.16
CA SER A 105 -15.88 -25.78 38.90
C SER A 105 -15.01 -27.03 38.88
N SER A 106 -13.82 -26.96 38.28
CA SER A 106 -12.89 -28.10 38.22
C SER A 106 -12.35 -28.45 39.60
N VAL A 107 -12.00 -27.48 40.44
CA VAL A 107 -11.53 -27.73 41.80
C VAL A 107 -12.63 -28.30 42.69
N PHE A 108 -13.87 -27.77 42.61
CA PHE A 108 -15.02 -28.40 43.30
C PHE A 108 -15.27 -29.84 42.84
N SER A 109 -15.01 -30.15 41.56
CA SER A 109 -15.20 -31.48 40.99
C SER A 109 -14.09 -32.49 41.31
N THR A 110 -12.93 -32.08 41.86
CA THR A 110 -11.79 -33.01 42.06
C THR A 110 -11.83 -33.74 43.40
N THR A 111 -11.73 -33.06 44.56
CA THR A 111 -11.86 -33.66 45.92
C THR A 111 -11.80 -32.65 47.10
N VAL A 112 -12.46 -31.48 47.04
CA VAL A 112 -12.44 -30.54 48.21
C VAL A 112 -13.35 -30.96 49.36
N PHE A 113 -14.33 -31.84 49.10
CA PHE A 113 -15.21 -32.42 50.11
C PHE A 113 -15.05 -33.95 50.12
N ASP A 114 -13.99 -34.44 50.76
CA ASP A 114 -13.86 -35.87 51.05
C ASP A 114 -14.79 -36.25 52.22
N PHE A 115 -16.02 -36.61 51.87
CA PHE A 115 -17.00 -37.15 52.82
C PHE A 115 -16.69 -38.58 53.28
N GLN A 116 -15.71 -39.26 52.69
CA GLN A 116 -15.60 -40.72 52.76
C GLN A 116 -14.77 -41.22 53.97
N ASN A 117 -13.99 -40.35 54.63
CA ASN A 117 -13.21 -40.72 55.81
C ASN A 117 -14.03 -40.67 57.12
N TRP A 118 -15.13 -41.42 57.18
CA TRP A 118 -15.94 -41.65 58.39
C TRP A 118 -15.24 -42.60 59.38
N GLY A 119 -14.06 -42.19 59.91
CA GLY A 119 -13.29 -43.02 60.83
C GLY A 119 -12.20 -42.28 61.60
N THR A 120 -12.38 -42.23 62.92
CA THR A 120 -11.32 -42.07 63.94
C THR A 120 -10.65 -40.72 64.18
N ASP A 121 -11.08 -39.60 63.59
CA ASP A 121 -10.79 -38.28 64.20
C ASP A 121 -11.87 -37.22 63.87
N ASP A 122 -12.22 -36.39 64.86
CA ASP A 122 -13.55 -35.74 64.95
C ASP A 122 -13.59 -34.36 64.28
N ARG A 123 -12.95 -34.23 63.10
CA ARG A 123 -12.79 -32.97 62.35
C ARG A 123 -13.01 -33.16 60.85
N VAL A 124 -14.24 -33.54 60.47
CA VAL A 124 -14.73 -33.80 59.10
C VAL A 124 -14.73 -32.55 58.18
N ALA A 125 -14.07 -31.46 58.58
CA ALA A 125 -13.75 -30.32 57.73
C ALA A 125 -12.36 -29.80 58.07
N SER A 126 -11.45 -29.82 57.09
CA SER A 126 -10.21 -29.05 57.18
C SER A 126 -10.55 -27.58 57.36
N SER A 127 -9.93 -26.92 58.34
CA SER A 127 -10.22 -25.52 58.69
C SER A 127 -9.84 -24.51 57.58
N ALA A 128 -9.29 -24.99 56.46
CA ALA A 128 -8.85 -24.21 55.32
C ALA A 128 -9.95 -23.92 54.27
N TRP A 129 -11.19 -24.41 54.41
CA TRP A 129 -12.25 -24.14 53.41
C TRP A 129 -12.55 -22.64 53.20
N TRP A 130 -12.35 -21.82 54.25
CA TRP A 130 -12.39 -20.36 54.15
C TRP A 130 -11.31 -19.78 53.22
N VAL A 131 -10.13 -20.40 53.15
CA VAL A 131 -9.04 -19.97 52.25
C VAL A 131 -9.45 -20.17 50.80
N TYR A 132 -10.13 -21.28 50.48
CA TYR A 132 -10.69 -21.49 49.14
C TYR A 132 -11.72 -20.41 48.77
N PHE A 133 -12.65 -20.09 49.68
CA PHE A 133 -13.65 -19.04 49.45
C PHE A 133 -13.00 -17.66 49.27
N LEU A 134 -12.00 -17.34 50.09
CA LEU A 134 -11.24 -16.09 50.02
C LEU A 134 -10.45 -15.98 48.70
N VAL A 135 -9.82 -17.06 48.23
CA VAL A 135 -9.16 -17.13 46.92
C VAL A 135 -10.16 -16.97 45.77
N CYS A 136 -11.36 -17.56 45.85
CA CYS A 136 -12.41 -17.39 44.83
C CYS A 136 -12.90 -15.95 44.76
N VAL A 137 -13.17 -15.31 45.90
CA VAL A 137 -13.56 -13.91 45.97
C VAL A 137 -12.44 -13.01 45.45
N LEU A 138 -11.19 -13.25 45.84
CA LEU A 138 -10.03 -12.51 45.37
C LEU A 138 -9.84 -12.62 43.85
N LEU A 139 -9.93 -13.82 43.29
CA LEU A 139 -9.84 -14.07 41.84
C LEU A 139 -10.97 -13.36 41.08
N THR A 140 -12.19 -13.41 41.62
CA THR A 140 -13.37 -12.71 41.05
C THR A 140 -13.18 -11.20 41.08
N VAL A 141 -12.74 -10.64 42.22
CA VAL A 141 -12.46 -9.20 42.39
C VAL A 141 -11.33 -8.74 41.47
N ILE A 142 -10.28 -9.55 41.27
CA ILE A 142 -9.20 -9.27 40.31
C ILE A 142 -9.77 -9.22 38.89
N THR A 143 -10.55 -10.22 38.46
CA THR A 143 -11.18 -10.24 37.13
C THR A 143 -12.10 -9.03 36.91
N PHE A 144 -12.97 -8.70 37.88
CA PHE A 144 -13.85 -7.54 37.81
C PHE A 144 -13.09 -6.20 37.83
N SER A 145 -12.00 -6.11 38.59
CA SER A 145 -11.16 -4.92 38.69
C SER A 145 -10.36 -4.70 37.41
N ILE A 146 -9.79 -5.75 36.81
CA ILE A 146 -9.15 -5.70 35.50
C ILE A 146 -10.16 -5.25 34.45
N TRP A 147 -11.38 -5.81 34.43
CA TRP A 147 -12.44 -5.39 33.51
C TRP A 147 -12.85 -3.93 33.71
N TYR A 148 -13.06 -3.49 34.95
CA TYR A 148 -13.49 -2.13 35.28
C TYR A 148 -12.41 -1.08 34.98
N VAL A 149 -11.15 -1.37 35.29
CA VAL A 149 -10.00 -0.52 34.95
C VAL A 149 -9.77 -0.52 33.43
N TRP A 150 -9.82 -1.67 32.75
CA TRP A 150 -9.69 -1.75 31.29
C TRP A 150 -10.77 -0.92 30.62
N THR A 151 -12.06 -1.16 30.92
CA THR A 151 -13.16 -0.46 30.26
C THR A 151 -13.09 1.06 30.51
N THR A 152 -12.86 1.49 31.75
CA THR A 152 -12.77 2.93 32.06
C THR A 152 -11.51 3.61 31.51
N HIS A 153 -10.38 2.92 31.36
CA HIS A 153 -9.16 3.50 30.79
C HIS A 153 -9.13 3.44 29.26
N TYR A 154 -9.53 2.35 28.61
CA TYR A 154 -9.49 2.24 27.14
C TYR A 154 -10.58 3.09 26.48
N ILE A 155 -11.80 3.15 27.04
CA ILE A 155 -12.86 4.05 26.54
C ILE A 155 -12.45 5.53 26.67
N ARG A 156 -11.49 5.86 27.56
CA ARG A 156 -10.88 7.20 27.67
C ARG A 156 -9.65 7.37 26.74
N LYS A 157 -8.77 6.37 26.62
CA LYS A 157 -7.55 6.46 25.78
C LYS A 157 -7.86 6.51 24.29
N GLU A 158 -8.73 5.65 23.74
CA GLU A 158 -9.07 5.67 22.30
C GLU A 158 -9.62 7.06 21.89
N ARG A 159 -10.38 7.74 22.76
CA ARG A 159 -10.95 9.07 22.48
C ARG A 159 -9.92 10.21 22.44
N ARG A 160 -8.68 10.03 22.92
CA ARG A 160 -7.64 11.07 22.87
C ARG A 160 -6.87 11.06 21.55
N THR A 161 -6.42 9.89 21.08
CA THR A 161 -5.65 9.76 19.82
C THR A 161 -6.48 10.20 18.62
N TYR A 162 -7.67 9.59 18.42
CA TYR A 162 -8.59 9.95 17.33
C TYR A 162 -9.17 11.38 17.40
N ARG A 163 -8.90 12.16 18.46
CA ARG A 163 -9.25 13.59 18.55
C ARG A 163 -8.13 14.51 18.09
N LEU A 164 -6.88 14.05 18.13
CA LEU A 164 -5.71 14.77 17.61
C LEU A 164 -5.52 14.44 16.12
N ASP A 165 -5.84 13.20 15.70
CA ASP A 165 -5.85 12.76 14.29
C ASP A 165 -7.05 13.30 13.47
N ARG A 166 -7.65 14.42 13.92
CA ARG A 166 -8.38 15.34 13.03
C ARG A 166 -7.52 16.59 12.77
N PRO A 167 -6.48 16.48 11.92
CA PRO A 167 -5.78 17.66 11.41
C PRO A 167 -6.76 18.54 10.62
N LEU A 168 -6.36 19.80 10.40
CA LEU A 168 -7.18 20.89 9.88
C LEU A 168 -7.53 20.75 8.37
N LYS A 169 -8.11 19.62 7.94
CA LYS A 169 -8.65 19.37 6.58
C LYS A 169 -9.90 20.21 6.23
N ILE A 170 -10.11 21.31 6.95
CA ILE A 170 -11.12 22.35 6.69
C ILE A 170 -10.41 23.72 6.48
N ALA A 171 -9.13 23.86 6.86
CA ALA A 171 -8.35 25.10 6.71
C ALA A 171 -7.54 25.16 5.39
N HIS A 172 -7.17 24.00 4.84
CA HIS A 172 -6.85 23.85 3.43
C HIS A 172 -7.83 22.81 2.84
N GLY A 173 -8.60 23.09 1.80
CA GLY A 173 -8.51 24.23 0.87
C GLY A 173 -8.13 23.69 -0.51
N ILE A 174 -9.15 23.20 -1.20
CA ILE A 174 -9.09 22.65 -2.57
C ILE A 174 -8.67 23.80 -3.51
N PRO A 175 -7.65 23.56 -4.34
CA PRO A 175 -7.85 23.30 -5.77
C PRO A 175 -7.81 21.81 -6.12
#